data_AF-A0A2P5HIQ8-F1
#
_entry.id   AF-A0A2P5HIQ8-F1
#
_cell.length_a   1.000
_cell.length_b   1.000
_cell.length_c   1.000
_cell.angle_alpha   90.00
_cell.angle_beta   90.00
_cell.angle_gamma   90.00
#
_symmetry.space_group_name_H-M   'P 1'
#
loop_
_entity.id
_entity.type
_entity.pdbx_description
1 polymer ?
#
loop_
_entity_poly.entity_id
_entity_poly.type
_entity_poly.pdbx_seq_one_letter_code
_entity_poly.pdbx_strand_id
1 'polypeptide(L)'
;MADAVQHQPPNISSTYPNPPDFLWRDFTPENISRYDDLSKKWRLEHPEAADQATIPPIPDLPQDLRHLQPPPEPADGAWKLYGDRFTLKDELPTLEEMGVPRLVPSAIQSTTPANHHPSSSSSSSPDANRERALNLKRLAKSVLLNFLELMGAASIDPDGLLDKAADIQTILFNMHHGINEYRPHQARESLIQTMQTRLDQIRAETAAVNAVTDKAKRVLEGLGSIEVPAPPRDGLTGGRPGAGGDVEYDPDDEELWGGAAGFP
;
A
#
# COMPACT_ATOMS: atom_id res chain seq x y z
N MET A 1 -8.31 45.85 29.75
CA MET A 1 -9.28 44.75 29.64
C MET A 1 -9.63 44.67 28.17
N ALA A 2 -8.92 43.81 27.42
CA ALA A 2 -9.13 43.67 25.98
C ALA A 2 -10.24 42.63 25.76
N ASP A 3 -11.25 43.03 25.01
CA ASP A 3 -12.43 42.22 24.68
C ASP A 3 -12.01 40.87 24.09
N ALA A 4 -12.50 39.80 24.72
CA ALA A 4 -12.51 38.48 24.12
C ALA A 4 -13.50 38.52 22.96
N VAL A 5 -13.00 38.64 21.73
CA VAL A 5 -13.84 38.53 20.53
C VAL A 5 -14.33 37.08 20.44
N GLN A 6 -15.47 36.81 21.09
CA GLN A 6 -16.28 35.63 20.86
C GLN A 6 -16.68 35.64 19.37
N HIS A 7 -15.96 34.84 18.58
CA HIS A 7 -16.32 34.59 17.20
C HIS A 7 -17.55 33.68 17.20
N GLN A 8 -18.71 34.32 17.18
CA GLN A 8 -19.98 33.65 16.96
C GLN A 8 -19.94 33.04 15.54
N PRO A 9 -20.23 31.74 15.37
CA PRO A 9 -20.19 31.14 14.03
C PRO A 9 -21.26 31.81 13.16
N PRO A 10 -20.92 32.30 11.95
CA PRO A 10 -21.91 32.85 11.04
C PRO A 10 -22.86 31.73 10.62
N ASN A 11 -24.14 31.93 10.94
CA ASN A 11 -25.22 31.03 10.55
C ASN A 11 -25.39 31.03 9.02
N ILE A 12 -25.34 29.81 8.47
CA ILE A 12 -26.13 29.25 7.34
C ILE A 12 -25.94 29.78 5.90
N SER A 13 -25.00 29.19 5.15
CA SER A 13 -25.22 28.89 3.70
C SER A 13 -24.29 27.79 3.17
N SER A 14 -23.93 26.80 3.99
CA SER A 14 -23.16 25.64 3.54
C SER A 14 -23.71 24.37 4.19
N THR A 15 -23.96 23.35 3.37
CA THR A 15 -24.35 22.00 3.81
C THR A 15 -23.19 21.27 4.50
N TYR A 16 -21.95 21.76 4.33
CA TYR A 16 -20.75 21.18 4.91
C TYR A 16 -20.25 22.03 6.09
N PRO A 17 -19.75 21.39 7.17
CA PRO A 17 -19.13 22.11 8.26
C PRO A 17 -17.92 22.91 7.75
N ASN A 18 -17.71 24.09 8.32
CA ASN A 18 -16.51 24.85 8.03
C ASN A 18 -15.27 24.05 8.45
N PRO A 19 -14.16 24.15 7.71
CA PRO A 19 -12.92 23.50 8.09
C PRO A 19 -12.47 23.99 9.47
N PRO A 20 -11.74 23.16 10.25
CA PRO A 20 -11.23 23.55 11.56
C PRO A 20 -10.40 24.83 11.53
N ASP A 21 -10.55 25.65 12.58
CA ASP A 21 -9.99 27.01 12.59
C ASP A 21 -8.45 27.06 12.55
N PHE A 22 -7.79 26.07 13.12
CA PHE A 22 -6.33 26.00 13.16
C PHE A 22 -5.72 25.88 11.76
N LEU A 23 -6.43 25.30 10.78
CA LEU A 23 -5.91 25.08 9.43
C LEU A 23 -5.58 26.37 8.69
N TRP A 24 -6.29 27.46 8.97
CA TRP A 24 -6.04 28.75 8.33
C TRP A 24 -5.27 29.74 9.21
N ARG A 25 -5.27 29.53 10.53
CA ARG A 25 -4.55 30.39 11.49
C ARG A 25 -3.08 30.03 11.60
N ASP A 26 -2.78 28.73 11.67
CA ASP A 26 -1.46 28.27 12.10
C ASP A 26 -0.57 27.88 10.91
N PHE A 27 -1.17 27.51 9.77
CA PHE A 27 -0.49 27.15 8.51
C PHE A 27 -0.09 28.40 7.70
N THR A 28 0.74 29.25 8.29
CA THR A 28 1.36 30.40 7.61
C THR A 28 2.75 30.00 7.05
N PRO A 29 3.24 30.64 5.97
CA PRO A 29 4.56 30.31 5.42
C PRO A 29 5.70 30.49 6.43
N GLU A 30 5.57 31.47 7.32
CA GLU A 30 6.53 31.70 8.41
C GLU A 30 6.54 30.54 9.41
N ASN A 31 5.38 30.09 9.86
CA ASN A 31 5.27 28.98 10.81
C ASN A 31 5.75 27.66 10.19
N ILE A 32 5.46 27.44 8.91
CA ILE A 32 5.94 26.26 8.16
C ILE A 32 7.48 26.25 8.11
N SER A 33 8.11 27.38 7.73
CA SER A 33 9.59 27.44 7.71
C SER A 33 10.22 27.21 9.08
N ARG A 34 9.62 27.76 10.15
CA ARG A 34 10.09 27.56 11.53
C ARG A 34 9.94 26.11 11.96
N TYR A 35 8.83 25.47 11.61
CA TYR A 35 8.61 24.06 11.89
C TYR A 35 9.62 23.17 11.15
N ASP A 36 9.89 23.45 9.87
CA ASP A 36 10.86 22.70 9.09
C ASP A 36 12.27 22.80 9.67
N ASP A 37 12.68 23.99 10.10
CA ASP A 37 13.98 24.19 10.74
C ASP A 37 14.08 23.46 12.08
N LEU A 38 13.02 23.48 12.90
CA LEU A 38 12.95 22.72 14.15
C LEU A 38 12.95 21.21 13.90
N SER A 39 12.20 20.75 12.88
CA SER A 39 12.15 19.34 12.48
C SER A 39 13.50 18.83 12.00
N LYS A 40 14.23 19.62 11.22
CA LYS A 40 15.60 19.30 10.78
C LYS A 40 16.56 19.22 11.96
N LYS A 41 16.55 20.22 12.85
CA LYS A 41 17.39 20.23 14.07
C LYS A 41 17.12 19.02 14.95
N TRP A 42 15.86 18.74 15.23
CA TRP A 42 15.46 17.61 16.07
C TRP A 42 15.91 16.26 15.51
N ARG A 43 15.85 16.10 14.17
CA ARG A 43 16.30 14.89 13.46
C ARG A 43 17.82 14.71 13.48
N LEU A 44 18.58 15.80 13.42
CA LEU A 44 20.04 15.75 13.57
C LEU A 44 20.46 15.34 14.99
N GLU A 45 19.71 15.78 16.00
CA GLU A 45 19.95 15.44 17.41
C GLU A 45 19.49 14.00 17.75
N HIS A 46 18.54 13.43 17.00
CA HIS A 46 17.99 12.09 17.22
C HIS A 46 18.06 11.22 15.95
N PRO A 47 19.26 10.72 15.57
CA PRO A 47 19.41 9.85 14.41
C PRO A 47 18.68 8.50 14.55
N GLU A 48 18.47 7.99 15.77
CA GLU A 48 17.69 6.76 16.02
C GLU A 48 16.20 6.90 15.63
N ALA A 49 15.71 8.13 15.53
CA ALA A 49 14.35 8.45 15.15
C ALA A 49 14.15 8.50 13.62
N ALA A 50 15.23 8.50 12.84
CA ALA A 50 15.19 8.49 11.38
C ALA A 50 14.91 7.09 10.80
N ASP A 51 15.21 6.02 11.56
CA ASP A 51 14.98 4.63 11.16
C ASP A 51 13.51 4.18 11.38
N GLN A 52 12.68 5.02 12.02
CA GLN A 52 11.27 4.73 12.21
C GLN A 52 10.48 5.09 10.95
N ALA A 53 9.56 4.20 10.55
CA ALA A 53 8.67 4.42 9.40
C ALA A 53 7.74 5.63 9.59
N THR A 54 7.56 6.09 10.84
CA THR A 54 6.72 7.24 11.21
C THR A 54 7.61 8.34 11.78
N ILE A 55 7.39 9.59 11.34
CA ILE A 55 8.09 10.77 11.87
C ILE A 55 7.71 10.91 13.35
N PRO A 56 8.64 10.77 14.30
CA PRO A 56 8.30 10.83 15.70
C PRO A 56 7.92 12.27 16.09
N PRO A 57 7.01 12.44 17.05
CA PRO A 57 6.60 13.75 17.47
C PRO A 57 7.76 14.44 18.21
N ILE A 58 8.20 15.60 17.70
CA ILE A 58 9.06 16.57 18.38
C ILE A 58 8.38 16.96 19.71
N PRO A 59 8.98 16.64 20.87
CA PRO A 59 8.46 17.06 22.17
C PRO A 59 8.61 18.57 22.36
N ASP A 60 7.69 19.18 23.12
CA ASP A 60 7.72 20.59 23.54
C ASP A 60 7.67 21.66 22.42
N LEU A 61 6.84 21.41 21.40
CA LEU A 61 6.59 22.38 20.33
C LEU A 61 5.76 23.60 20.83
N PRO A 62 6.10 24.85 20.42
CA PRO A 62 5.31 26.04 20.73
C PRO A 62 3.84 25.88 20.32
N GLN A 63 2.89 26.45 21.08
CA GLN A 63 1.44 26.27 20.85
C GLN A 63 1.03 26.57 19.40
N ASP A 64 1.63 27.58 18.80
CA ASP A 64 1.36 28.04 17.43
C ASP A 64 1.85 27.06 16.33
N LEU A 65 2.77 26.14 16.67
CA LEU A 65 3.34 25.15 15.74
C LEU A 65 2.78 23.74 15.97
N ARG A 66 2.06 23.50 17.07
CA ARG A 66 1.54 22.16 17.43
C ARG A 66 0.65 21.55 16.35
N HIS A 67 -0.12 22.37 15.63
CA HIS A 67 -1.03 21.89 14.59
C HIS A 67 -0.32 21.56 13.26
N LEU A 68 0.94 21.98 13.08
CA LEU A 68 1.76 21.60 11.93
C LEU A 68 2.33 20.20 12.06
N GLN A 69 2.39 19.68 13.29
CA GLN A 69 2.80 18.33 13.57
C GLN A 69 1.66 17.36 13.26
N PRO A 70 1.89 16.31 12.46
CA PRO A 70 0.91 15.25 12.27
C PRO A 70 0.49 14.66 13.63
N PRO A 71 -0.82 14.44 13.86
CA PRO A 71 -1.28 13.86 15.11
C PRO A 71 -0.71 12.46 15.29
N PRO A 72 -0.43 12.03 16.54
CA PRO A 72 0.00 10.68 16.81
C PRO A 72 -1.11 9.68 16.46
N GLU A 73 -0.70 8.46 16.13
CA GLU A 73 -1.64 7.35 15.95
C GLU A 73 -2.47 7.14 17.23
N PRO A 74 -3.76 6.77 17.11
CA PRO A 74 -4.59 6.48 18.27
C PRO A 74 -3.97 5.39 19.15
N ALA A 75 -3.87 5.62 20.46
CA ALA A 75 -3.26 4.67 21.40
C ALA A 75 -3.92 3.28 21.38
N ASP A 76 -5.23 3.24 21.18
CA ASP A 76 -6.03 2.00 21.10
C ASP A 76 -5.93 1.33 19.71
N GLY A 77 -5.19 1.94 18.77
CA GLY A 77 -5.11 1.49 17.38
C GLY A 77 -6.48 1.45 16.69
N ALA A 78 -7.45 2.22 17.15
CA ALA A 78 -8.80 2.23 16.59
C ALA A 78 -9.31 3.66 16.43
N TRP A 79 -10.00 3.93 15.33
CA TRP A 79 -10.61 5.22 15.04
C TRP A 79 -12.05 5.05 14.58
N LYS A 80 -12.84 6.12 14.71
CA LYS A 80 -14.22 6.13 14.20
C LYS A 80 -14.28 6.96 12.94
N LEU A 81 -14.91 6.42 11.91
CA LEU A 81 -15.14 7.11 10.64
C LEU A 81 -16.55 6.81 10.17
N TYR A 82 -17.37 7.85 9.99
CA TYR A 82 -18.77 7.75 9.54
C TYR A 82 -19.69 6.83 10.36
N GLY A 83 -19.40 6.67 11.66
CA GLY A 83 -20.16 5.80 12.57
C GLY A 83 -19.56 4.41 12.75
N ASP A 84 -18.67 4.00 11.85
CA ASP A 84 -17.98 2.72 11.92
C ASP A 84 -16.66 2.85 12.70
N ARG A 85 -16.30 1.80 13.43
CA ARG A 85 -15.01 1.70 14.14
C ARG A 85 -14.05 0.90 13.27
N PHE A 86 -12.94 1.52 12.91
CA PHE A 86 -11.83 0.93 12.19
C PHE A 86 -10.69 0.64 13.16
N THR A 87 -9.88 -0.36 12.84
CA THR A 87 -8.69 -0.76 13.61
C THR A 87 -7.46 -0.76 12.72
N LEU A 88 -6.30 -0.45 13.31
CA LEU A 88 -5.02 -0.37 12.62
C LEU A 88 -4.57 -1.75 12.14
N LYS A 89 -4.91 -2.79 12.90
CA LYS A 89 -4.83 -4.18 12.48
C LYS A 89 -6.20 -4.58 11.93
N ASP A 90 -6.26 -4.86 10.64
CA ASP A 90 -7.45 -5.39 9.98
C ASP A 90 -7.58 -6.89 10.32
N GLU A 91 -8.24 -7.17 11.44
CA GLU A 91 -8.55 -8.53 11.88
C GLU A 91 -10.02 -8.83 11.56
N LEU A 92 -10.25 -9.93 10.85
CA LEU A 92 -11.59 -10.36 10.49
C LEU A 92 -12.34 -10.80 11.77
N PRO A 93 -13.48 -10.19 12.13
CA PRO A 93 -14.26 -10.62 13.27
C PRO A 93 -14.66 -12.09 13.15
N THR A 94 -14.67 -12.80 14.27
CA THR A 94 -15.04 -14.21 14.26
C THR A 94 -16.55 -14.37 14.03
N LEU A 95 -16.97 -15.49 13.43
CA LEU A 95 -18.41 -15.79 13.25
C LEU A 95 -19.18 -15.77 14.59
N GLU A 96 -18.53 -16.21 15.67
CA GLU A 96 -19.09 -16.26 17.01
C GLU A 96 -19.27 -14.86 17.61
N GLU A 97 -18.32 -13.94 17.39
CA GLU A 97 -18.44 -12.52 17.76
C GLU A 97 -19.58 -11.82 17.01
N MET A 98 -19.86 -12.25 15.77
CA MET A 98 -21.00 -11.76 14.99
C MET A 98 -22.33 -12.43 15.39
N GLY A 99 -22.33 -13.34 16.36
CA GLY A 99 -23.51 -14.08 16.80
C GLY A 99 -24.03 -15.09 15.79
N VAL A 100 -23.21 -15.49 14.81
CA VAL A 100 -23.59 -16.43 13.74
C VAL A 100 -22.99 -17.81 14.00
N PRO A 101 -23.78 -18.90 13.97
CA PRO A 101 -23.23 -20.23 14.14
C PRO A 101 -22.33 -20.60 12.96
N ARG A 102 -21.16 -21.16 13.28
CA ARG A 102 -20.18 -21.60 12.29
C ARG A 102 -20.61 -22.94 11.67
N LEU A 103 -20.80 -22.96 10.36
CA LEU A 103 -21.22 -24.14 9.60
C LEU A 103 -20.06 -24.94 9.00
N VAL A 104 -18.87 -24.33 8.91
CA VAL A 104 -17.67 -24.95 8.33
C VAL A 104 -16.54 -24.99 9.37
N PRO A 105 -15.76 -26.08 9.45
CA PRO A 105 -14.65 -26.16 10.40
C PRO A 105 -13.69 -24.98 10.21
N SER A 106 -13.28 -24.36 11.32
CA SER A 106 -12.20 -23.38 11.26
C SER A 106 -10.91 -24.10 10.91
N ALA A 107 -10.10 -23.53 10.02
CA ALA A 107 -8.74 -24.01 9.75
C ALA A 107 -7.86 -24.08 11.02
N ILE A 108 -8.28 -23.37 12.08
CA ILE A 108 -7.64 -23.35 13.41
C ILE A 108 -8.05 -24.58 14.25
N GLN A 109 -9.24 -25.16 14.01
CA GLN A 109 -9.80 -26.25 14.83
C GLN A 109 -9.69 -27.65 14.19
N SER A 110 -9.20 -27.76 12.96
CA SER A 110 -8.86 -29.05 12.34
C SER A 110 -7.56 -29.64 12.94
N THR A 111 -7.52 -29.80 14.26
CA THR A 111 -6.53 -30.65 14.95
C THR A 111 -7.23 -31.94 15.36
N THR A 112 -7.32 -32.87 14.41
CA THR A 112 -7.43 -34.29 14.76
C THR A 112 -6.19 -34.66 15.60
N PRO A 113 -6.31 -35.40 16.72
CA PRO A 113 -5.17 -35.81 17.53
C PRO A 113 -4.42 -36.93 16.80
N ALA A 114 -3.58 -36.57 15.84
CA ALA A 114 -2.62 -37.46 15.24
C ALA A 114 -1.30 -36.70 15.07
N ASN A 115 -0.48 -36.76 16.12
CA ASN A 115 0.98 -36.60 16.11
C ASN A 115 1.57 -35.68 15.02
N HIS A 116 1.30 -34.38 15.02
CA HIS A 116 2.23 -33.42 14.42
C HIS A 116 2.26 -32.12 15.23
N HIS A 117 3.49 -31.68 15.48
CA HIS A 117 3.91 -30.50 16.22
C HIS A 117 3.06 -29.25 15.89
N PRO A 118 2.68 -28.42 16.88
CA PRO A 118 1.89 -27.22 16.63
C PRO A 118 2.80 -26.15 16.00
N SER A 119 2.95 -26.19 14.69
CA SER A 119 3.41 -25.02 13.94
C SER A 119 2.21 -24.10 13.75
N SER A 120 2.22 -22.96 14.42
CA SER A 120 1.25 -21.86 14.36
C SER A 120 1.14 -21.17 12.99
N SER A 121 1.50 -21.84 11.89
CA SER A 121 1.62 -21.31 10.53
C SER A 121 0.75 -22.02 9.48
N SER A 122 -0.11 -22.98 9.89
CA SER A 122 -0.86 -23.83 8.95
C SER A 122 -2.03 -23.15 8.22
N SER A 123 -2.39 -21.91 8.57
CA SER A 123 -3.52 -21.18 7.95
C SER A 123 -3.31 -20.82 6.48
N SER A 124 -2.09 -20.95 5.95
CA SER A 124 -1.76 -20.64 4.55
C SER A 124 -1.29 -21.85 3.74
N SER A 125 -1.53 -23.08 4.20
CA SER A 125 -1.18 -24.25 3.38
C SER A 125 -2.07 -24.33 2.14
N PRO A 126 -1.53 -24.72 0.96
CA PRO A 126 -2.33 -24.87 -0.26
C PRO A 126 -3.49 -25.87 -0.08
N ASP A 127 -3.32 -26.86 0.81
CA ASP A 127 -4.37 -27.81 1.15
C ASP A 127 -5.52 -27.18 1.94
N ALA A 128 -5.24 -26.28 2.89
CA ALA A 128 -6.29 -25.53 3.60
C ALA A 128 -7.12 -24.65 2.66
N ASN A 129 -6.46 -24.01 1.67
CA ASN A 129 -7.16 -23.21 0.65
C ASN A 129 -8.05 -24.09 -0.26
N ARG A 130 -7.60 -25.30 -0.59
CA ARG A 130 -8.37 -26.24 -1.41
C ARG A 130 -9.56 -26.79 -0.65
N GLU A 131 -9.40 -27.10 0.64
CA GLU A 131 -10.50 -27.49 1.52
C GLU A 131 -11.53 -26.38 1.68
N ARG A 132 -11.09 -25.13 1.86
CA ARG A 132 -11.95 -23.94 1.88
C ARG A 132 -12.79 -23.81 0.61
N ALA A 133 -12.19 -24.00 -0.56
CA ALA A 133 -12.92 -23.96 -1.83
C ALA A 133 -13.99 -25.07 -1.92
N LEU A 134 -13.73 -26.25 -1.37
CA LEU A 134 -14.72 -27.33 -1.29
C LEU A 134 -15.84 -26.99 -0.30
N ASN A 135 -15.52 -26.42 0.85
CA ASN A 135 -16.49 -25.98 1.85
C ASN A 135 -17.39 -24.86 1.30
N LEU A 136 -16.84 -23.90 0.56
CA LEU A 136 -17.63 -22.86 -0.12
C LEU A 136 -18.59 -23.47 -1.15
N LYS A 137 -18.15 -24.48 -1.92
CA LYS A 137 -19.03 -25.21 -2.86
C LYS A 137 -20.15 -25.97 -2.14
N ARG A 138 -19.88 -26.54 -0.96
CA ARG A 138 -20.89 -27.21 -0.13
C ARG A 138 -21.92 -26.21 0.41
N LEU A 139 -21.46 -25.07 0.92
CA LEU A 139 -22.36 -23.99 1.36
C LEU A 139 -23.21 -23.46 0.21
N ALA A 140 -22.65 -23.23 -0.98
CA ALA A 140 -23.41 -22.79 -2.15
C ALA A 140 -24.53 -23.79 -2.53
N LYS A 141 -24.25 -25.10 -2.48
CA LYS A 141 -25.29 -26.13 -2.67
C LYS A 141 -26.34 -26.08 -1.57
N SER A 142 -25.93 -25.89 -0.32
CA SER A 142 -26.84 -25.77 0.83
C SER A 142 -27.75 -24.53 0.74
N VAL A 143 -27.24 -23.38 0.28
CA VAL A 143 -28.06 -22.19 0.00
C VAL A 143 -29.09 -22.51 -1.08
N LEU A 144 -28.67 -23.14 -2.18
CA LEU A 144 -29.58 -23.44 -3.29
C LEU A 144 -30.71 -24.40 -2.87
N LEU A 145 -30.39 -25.41 -2.05
CA LEU A 145 -31.39 -26.33 -1.50
C LEU A 145 -32.33 -25.62 -0.54
N ASN A 146 -31.82 -24.80 0.39
CA ASN A 146 -32.67 -24.00 1.29
C ASN A 146 -33.54 -22.99 0.54
N PHE A 147 -33.05 -22.41 -0.56
CA PHE A 147 -33.87 -21.55 -1.42
C PHE A 147 -34.99 -22.33 -2.13
N LEU A 148 -34.74 -23.57 -2.55
CA LEU A 148 -35.77 -24.43 -3.11
C LEU A 148 -36.83 -24.81 -2.05
N GLU A 149 -36.40 -25.10 -0.83
CA GLU A 149 -37.27 -25.33 0.32
C GLU A 149 -38.08 -24.07 0.67
N LEU A 150 -37.49 -22.89 0.60
CA LEU A 150 -38.16 -21.60 0.81
C LEU A 150 -39.28 -21.39 -0.23
N MET A 151 -39.01 -21.64 -1.50
CA MET A 151 -40.00 -21.56 -2.57
C MET A 151 -41.12 -22.60 -2.41
N GLY A 152 -40.79 -23.80 -1.95
CA GLY A 152 -41.76 -24.85 -1.64
C GLY A 152 -42.64 -24.49 -0.43
N ALA A 153 -42.03 -24.00 0.66
CA ALA A 153 -42.72 -23.54 1.85
C ALA A 153 -43.62 -22.34 1.54
N ALA A 154 -43.14 -21.35 0.79
CA ALA A 154 -43.95 -20.20 0.35
C ALA A 154 -45.24 -20.60 -0.39
N SER A 155 -45.26 -21.77 -1.04
CA SER A 155 -46.43 -22.29 -1.74
C SER A 155 -47.37 -23.14 -0.87
N ILE A 156 -46.90 -23.70 0.24
CA ILE A 156 -47.64 -24.71 1.04
C ILE A 156 -47.90 -24.21 2.46
N ASP A 157 -46.86 -23.69 3.13
CA ASP A 157 -46.90 -23.21 4.50
C ASP A 157 -46.13 -21.87 4.61
N PRO A 158 -46.83 -20.73 4.65
CA PRO A 158 -46.21 -19.41 4.72
C PRO A 158 -45.53 -19.13 6.07
N ASP A 159 -45.85 -19.86 7.13
CA ASP A 159 -45.31 -19.61 8.48
C ASP A 159 -43.84 -20.03 8.58
N GLY A 160 -43.43 -21.09 7.87
CA GLY A 160 -42.05 -21.57 7.81
C GLY A 160 -41.09 -20.73 6.92
N LEU A 161 -41.60 -19.69 6.26
CA LEU A 161 -40.81 -18.84 5.36
C LEU A 161 -39.70 -18.08 6.10
N LEU A 162 -40.02 -17.56 7.30
CA LEU A 162 -39.08 -16.76 8.08
C LEU A 162 -37.92 -17.59 8.62
N ASP A 163 -38.20 -18.82 9.06
CA ASP A 163 -37.19 -19.75 9.55
C ASP A 163 -36.20 -20.12 8.42
N LYS A 164 -36.73 -20.41 7.22
CA LYS A 164 -35.89 -20.70 6.06
C LYS A 164 -35.10 -19.49 5.57
N ALA A 165 -35.65 -18.29 5.68
CA ALA A 165 -34.91 -17.06 5.40
C ALA A 165 -33.73 -16.85 6.38
N ALA A 166 -33.94 -17.13 7.67
CA ALA A 166 -32.89 -17.08 8.69
C ALA A 166 -31.79 -18.12 8.46
N ASP A 167 -32.16 -19.34 8.04
CA ASP A 167 -31.20 -20.39 7.64
C ASP A 167 -30.33 -19.91 6.46
N ILE A 168 -30.95 -19.33 5.42
CA ILE A 168 -30.23 -18.77 4.27
C ILE A 168 -29.29 -17.65 4.70
N GLN A 169 -29.74 -16.73 5.56
CA GLN A 169 -28.91 -15.64 6.08
C GLN A 169 -27.67 -16.19 6.81
N THR A 170 -27.85 -17.21 7.64
CA THR A 170 -26.76 -17.88 8.36
C THR A 170 -25.74 -18.49 7.40
N ILE A 171 -26.20 -19.17 6.34
CA ILE A 171 -25.31 -19.75 5.34
C ILE A 171 -24.56 -18.65 4.58
N LEU A 172 -25.22 -17.55 4.22
CA LEU A 172 -24.61 -16.42 3.52
C LEU A 172 -23.53 -15.73 4.37
N PHE A 173 -23.75 -15.53 5.67
CA PHE A 173 -22.72 -15.02 6.57
C PHE A 173 -21.51 -15.93 6.65
N ASN A 174 -21.72 -17.25 6.73
CA ASN A 174 -20.64 -18.23 6.71
C ASN A 174 -19.86 -18.21 5.37
N MET A 175 -20.55 -18.05 4.24
CA MET A 175 -19.90 -17.90 2.94
C MET A 175 -19.08 -16.62 2.86
N HIS A 176 -19.63 -15.50 3.32
CA HIS A 176 -18.93 -14.21 3.34
C HIS A 176 -17.67 -14.26 4.20
N HIS A 177 -17.77 -14.81 5.41
CA HIS A 177 -16.61 -15.02 6.27
C HIS A 177 -15.57 -15.93 5.60
N GLY A 178 -16.02 -17.03 4.99
CA GLY A 178 -15.14 -17.95 4.26
C GLY A 178 -14.39 -17.30 3.09
N ILE A 179 -15.01 -16.35 2.40
CA ILE A 179 -14.39 -15.53 1.34
C ILE A 179 -13.42 -14.51 1.95
N ASN A 180 -13.80 -13.86 3.04
CA ASN A 180 -12.98 -12.85 3.68
C ASN A 180 -11.67 -13.43 4.23
N GLU A 181 -11.71 -14.63 4.80
CA GLU A 181 -10.51 -15.37 5.20
C GLU A 181 -9.56 -15.68 4.01
N TYR A 182 -10.05 -15.66 2.76
CA TYR A 182 -9.23 -15.85 1.55
C TYR A 182 -8.59 -14.56 1.02
N ARG A 183 -9.04 -13.38 1.47
CA ARG A 183 -8.54 -12.06 1.00
C ARG A 183 -7.02 -11.91 1.13
N PRO A 184 -6.37 -12.31 2.25
CA PRO A 184 -4.92 -12.17 2.37
C PRO A 184 -4.13 -13.06 1.40
N HIS A 185 -4.69 -14.22 1.01
CA HIS A 185 -4.09 -15.04 -0.03
C HIS A 185 -4.23 -14.39 -1.40
N GLN A 186 -5.42 -13.89 -1.73
CA GLN A 186 -5.68 -13.17 -2.98
C GLN A 186 -4.76 -11.96 -3.16
N ALA A 187 -4.56 -11.16 -2.11
CA ALA A 187 -3.67 -10.00 -2.14
C ALA A 187 -2.21 -10.39 -2.45
N ARG A 188 -1.72 -11.48 -1.85
CA ARG A 188 -0.36 -11.99 -2.09
C ARG A 188 -0.18 -12.47 -3.54
N GLU A 189 -1.11 -13.24 -4.07
CA GLU A 189 -1.07 -13.68 -5.47
C GLU A 189 -1.13 -12.50 -6.44
N SER A 190 -1.98 -11.51 -6.15
CA SER A 190 -2.06 -10.26 -6.94
C SER A 190 -0.75 -9.47 -6.92
N LEU A 191 -0.08 -9.41 -5.76
CA LEU A 191 1.22 -8.76 -5.63
C LEU A 191 2.28 -9.50 -6.45
N ILE A 192 2.34 -10.82 -6.34
CA ILE A 192 3.27 -11.67 -7.10
C ILE A 192 3.06 -11.46 -8.60
N GLN A 193 1.81 -11.47 -9.08
CA GLN A 193 1.49 -11.24 -10.49
C GLN A 193 1.95 -9.85 -10.96
N THR A 194 1.74 -8.82 -10.13
CA THR A 194 2.19 -7.45 -10.44
C THR A 194 3.72 -7.38 -10.52
N MET A 195 4.43 -8.02 -9.59
CA MET A 195 5.89 -8.07 -9.59
C MET A 195 6.45 -8.84 -10.79
N GLN A 196 5.84 -9.97 -11.16
CA GLN A 196 6.21 -10.72 -12.35
C GLN A 196 6.04 -9.88 -13.62
N THR A 197 4.92 -9.16 -13.72
CA THR A 197 4.66 -8.24 -14.84
C THR A 197 5.73 -7.15 -14.90
N ARG A 198 6.13 -6.59 -13.75
CA ARG A 198 7.18 -5.58 -13.67
C ARG A 198 8.55 -6.14 -14.09
N LEU A 199 8.89 -7.36 -13.67
CA LEU A 199 10.13 -8.01 -14.08
C LEU A 199 10.19 -8.25 -15.59
N ASP A 200 9.09 -8.68 -16.18
CA ASP A 200 9.02 -8.91 -17.63
C ASP A 200 9.11 -7.59 -18.42
N GLN A 201 8.50 -6.51 -17.91
CA GLN A 201 8.68 -5.16 -18.46
C GLN A 201 10.15 -4.72 -18.41
N ILE A 202 10.82 -4.85 -17.26
CA ILE A 202 12.23 -4.46 -17.09
C ILE A 202 13.14 -5.26 -18.03
N ARG A 203 12.87 -6.57 -18.20
CA ARG A 203 13.61 -7.42 -19.15
C ARG A 203 13.43 -6.95 -20.59
N ALA A 204 12.21 -6.61 -20.99
CA ALA A 204 11.93 -6.11 -22.33
C ALA A 204 12.60 -4.76 -22.59
N GLU A 205 12.55 -3.84 -21.62
CA GLU A 205 13.23 -2.53 -21.68
C GLU A 205 14.75 -2.70 -21.79
N THR A 206 15.34 -3.58 -20.97
CA THR A 206 16.79 -3.87 -21.01
C THR A 206 17.20 -4.45 -22.36
N ALA A 207 16.40 -5.38 -22.91
CA ALA A 207 16.65 -5.94 -24.24
C ALA A 207 16.55 -4.87 -25.34
N ALA A 208 15.61 -3.94 -25.24
CA ALA A 208 15.47 -2.82 -26.17
C ALA A 208 16.67 -1.86 -26.08
N VAL A 209 17.13 -1.50 -24.88
CA VAL A 209 18.32 -0.68 -24.67
C VAL A 209 19.56 -1.35 -25.24
N ASN A 210 19.75 -2.65 -24.98
CA ASN A 210 20.86 -3.42 -25.55
C ASN A 210 20.81 -3.44 -27.09
N ALA A 211 19.63 -3.58 -27.69
CA ALA A 211 19.48 -3.52 -29.14
C ALA A 211 19.82 -2.13 -29.71
N VAL A 212 19.51 -1.04 -29.00
CA VAL A 212 19.87 0.33 -29.41
C VAL A 212 21.37 0.56 -29.26
N THR A 213 21.98 0.14 -28.16
CA THR A 213 23.44 0.27 -27.96
C THR A 213 24.23 -0.55 -28.99
N ASP A 214 23.77 -1.76 -29.34
CA ASP A 214 24.38 -2.57 -30.39
C ASP A 214 24.23 -1.93 -31.79
N LYS A 215 23.13 -1.23 -32.07
CA LYS A 215 22.99 -0.44 -33.30
C LYS A 215 23.95 0.74 -33.29
N ALA A 216 24.06 1.46 -32.18
CA ALA A 216 24.98 2.60 -32.04
C ALA A 216 26.45 2.16 -32.21
N LYS A 217 26.86 1.05 -31.59
CA LYS A 217 28.20 0.46 -31.78
C LYS A 217 28.50 0.14 -33.24
N ARG A 218 27.57 -0.51 -33.95
CA ARG A 218 27.73 -0.80 -35.39
C ARG A 218 27.84 0.46 -36.25
N VAL A 219 27.09 1.52 -35.93
CA VAL A 219 27.19 2.80 -36.63
C VAL A 219 28.55 3.46 -36.36
N LEU A 220 29.03 3.43 -35.11
CA LEU A 220 30.36 3.95 -34.75
C LEU A 220 31.49 3.16 -35.42
N GLU A 221 31.40 1.83 -35.48
CA GLU A 221 32.35 0.99 -36.22
C GLU A 221 32.32 1.31 -37.72
N GLY A 222 31.13 1.50 -38.30
CA GLY A 222 30.97 1.93 -39.68
C GLY A 222 31.61 3.29 -39.97
N LEU A 223 31.42 4.27 -39.08
CA LEU A 223 32.05 5.59 -39.20
C LEU A 223 33.56 5.55 -38.93
N GLY A 224 34.03 4.72 -38.00
CA GLY A 224 35.45 4.51 -37.72
C GLY A 224 36.20 3.79 -38.85
N SER A 225 35.49 2.98 -39.65
CA SER A 225 36.03 2.36 -40.86
C SER A 225 36.12 3.31 -42.07
N ILE A 226 35.50 4.48 -41.99
CA ILE A 226 35.69 5.57 -42.96
C ILE A 226 36.96 6.32 -42.55
N GLU A 227 38.07 5.91 -43.16
CA GLU A 227 39.37 6.56 -42.99
C GLU A 227 39.30 7.98 -43.54
N VAL A 228 39.45 8.99 -42.68
CA VAL A 228 39.52 10.39 -43.07
C VAL A 228 40.79 10.57 -43.91
N PRO A 229 40.73 11.06 -45.16
CA PRO A 229 41.92 11.30 -45.95
C PRO A 229 42.83 12.29 -45.22
N ALA A 230 44.02 11.85 -44.84
CA ALA A 230 45.01 12.71 -44.22
C ALA A 230 45.29 13.91 -45.15
N PRO A 231 45.20 15.16 -44.67
CA PRO A 231 45.69 16.28 -45.47
C PRO A 231 47.20 16.10 -45.71
N PRO A 232 47.71 16.47 -46.90
CA PRO A 232 49.12 16.27 -47.22
C PRO A 232 49.97 17.05 -46.22
N ARG A 233 50.73 16.31 -45.40
CA ARG A 233 51.74 16.86 -44.50
C ARG A 233 52.98 17.18 -45.31
N ASP A 234 53.03 18.40 -45.84
CA ASP A 234 54.33 19.05 -46.04
C ASP A 234 54.95 19.36 -44.67
N GLY A 235 56.26 19.24 -44.59
CA GLY A 235 57.02 18.91 -43.39
C GLY A 235 56.80 19.80 -42.16
N LEU A 236 56.95 19.20 -40.97
CA LEU A 236 57.75 19.75 -39.86
C LEU A 236 57.75 18.78 -38.68
N THR A 237 58.96 18.57 -38.19
CA THR A 237 59.40 17.74 -37.07
C THR A 237 58.75 18.10 -35.74
N GLY A 238 58.46 17.10 -34.88
CA GLY A 238 58.29 17.33 -33.44
C GLY A 238 57.46 16.26 -32.74
N GLY A 239 58.09 15.21 -32.23
CA GLY A 239 57.44 14.27 -31.33
C GLY A 239 57.21 14.88 -29.94
N ARG A 240 56.04 14.62 -29.35
CA ARG A 240 55.83 14.61 -27.90
C ARG A 240 54.86 13.47 -27.52
N PRO A 241 55.16 12.68 -26.49
CA PRO A 241 54.33 11.56 -26.06
C PRO A 241 53.17 12.03 -25.19
N GLY A 242 52.16 11.15 -25.07
CA GLY A 242 50.82 11.46 -24.57
C GLY A 242 50.71 11.92 -23.12
N ALA A 243 49.61 12.64 -22.89
CA ALA A 243 49.06 12.92 -21.57
C ALA A 243 47.65 12.32 -21.54
N GLY A 244 47.46 11.31 -20.69
CA GLY A 244 46.13 10.91 -20.24
C GLY A 244 45.59 12.03 -19.36
N GLY A 245 44.46 12.61 -19.76
CA GLY A 245 43.70 13.52 -18.91
C GLY A 245 42.74 12.69 -18.06
N ASP A 246 42.94 12.74 -16.74
CA ASP A 246 41.93 12.34 -15.78
C ASP A 246 40.69 13.22 -15.98
N VAL A 247 39.52 12.59 -16.16
CA VAL A 247 38.24 13.31 -16.19
C VAL A 247 37.87 13.60 -14.74
N GLU A 248 37.96 14.87 -14.36
CA GLU A 248 37.51 15.37 -13.07
C GLU A 248 35.97 15.24 -13.01
N TYR A 249 35.48 14.49 -12.02
CA TYR A 249 34.05 14.29 -11.79
C TYR A 249 33.50 15.53 -11.09
N ASP A 250 32.65 16.29 -11.77
CA ASP A 250 31.95 17.43 -11.21
C ASP A 250 30.73 16.91 -10.42
N PRO A 251 30.57 17.23 -9.12
CA PRO A 251 29.47 16.72 -8.28
C PRO A 251 28.07 17.18 -8.72
N ASP A 252 27.97 18.09 -9.68
CA ASP A 252 26.69 18.54 -10.26
C ASP A 252 26.09 17.53 -11.27
N ASP A 253 26.84 16.50 -11.69
CA ASP A 253 26.34 15.45 -12.60
C ASP A 253 25.36 14.46 -11.93
N GLU A 254 25.20 14.49 -10.59
CA GLU A 254 24.17 13.68 -9.90
C GLU A 254 22.74 14.21 -10.12
N GLU A 255 22.54 15.51 -10.38
CA GLU A 255 21.20 16.08 -10.57
C GLU A 255 20.54 15.62 -11.87
N LEU A 256 21.33 15.17 -12.85
CA LEU A 256 20.83 14.77 -14.16
C LEU A 256 20.13 13.38 -14.14
N TRP A 257 20.44 12.56 -13.11
CA TRP A 257 19.83 11.24 -12.92
C TRP A 257 18.71 11.21 -11.88
N GLY A 258 18.56 12.27 -11.07
CA GLY A 258 17.46 12.39 -10.09
C GLY A 258 16.07 12.59 -10.72
N GLY A 259 16.00 13.12 -11.94
CA GLY A 259 14.74 13.41 -12.64
C GLY A 259 14.02 12.18 -13.22
N ALA A 260 14.66 11.01 -13.29
CA ALA A 260 14.08 9.79 -13.86
C ALA A 260 13.33 8.92 -12.83
N ALA A 261 13.38 9.26 -11.54
CA ALA A 261 12.70 8.52 -10.47
C ALA A 261 11.26 9.01 -10.18
N GLY A 262 10.74 9.95 -10.97
CA GLY A 262 9.45 10.61 -10.73
C GLY A 262 8.34 10.26 -11.73
N PHE A 263 7.72 9.08 -11.58
CA PHE A 263 6.33 8.74 -11.93
C PHE A 263 5.89 8.71 -13.42
N PRO A 264 4.74 8.06 -13.74
CA PRO A 264 3.81 7.32 -12.88
C PRO A 264 3.79 5.79 -13.04
#